data_AF-A0A7S2EIF2-F1
#
_entry.id   AF-A0A7S2EIF2-F1
#
_cell.length_a   1.000
_cell.length_b   1.000
_cell.length_c   1.000
_cell.angle_alpha   90.00
_cell.angle_beta   90.00
_cell.angle_gamma   90.00
#
_symmetry.space_group_name_H-M   'P 1'
#
loop_
_entity.id
_entity.type
_entity.pdbx_description
1 polymer ?
#
loop_
_entity_poly.entity_id
_entity_poly.type
_entity_poly.pdbx_seq_one_letter_code
_entity_poly.pdbx_strand_id
1 'polypeptide(L)'
;MAKTPSKQSAKAPKKAGDKKKRSKKRVESYSSYIYKVMKQVHPDTGISKKGMSIMNSFIKDIFERIATEAGKLSTYNKKATLSSREIQTAVRLMLPGELAKHAVSEGTKAVTKFSSA
;
A
#
# COMPACT_ATOMS: atom_id res chain seq x y z
N MET A 1 -32.62 -62.88 -7.01
CA MET A 1 -31.67 -63.12 -8.13
C MET A 1 -31.85 -61.97 -9.12
N ALA A 2 -30.88 -61.25 -9.68
CA ALA A 2 -29.42 -61.36 -9.68
C ALA A 2 -28.78 -59.99 -10.02
N LYS A 3 -27.76 -59.64 -9.22
CA LYS A 3 -26.48 -58.95 -9.48
C LYS A 3 -26.36 -57.87 -10.58
N THR A 4 -26.16 -56.64 -10.11
CA THR A 4 -25.48 -55.51 -10.76
C THR A 4 -23.98 -55.80 -10.99
N PRO A 5 -23.37 -55.43 -12.13
CA PRO A 5 -21.91 -55.41 -12.28
C PRO A 5 -21.35 -54.00 -12.02
N SER A 6 -20.63 -53.86 -10.92
CA SER A 6 -19.83 -52.69 -10.56
C SER A 6 -18.61 -52.55 -11.48
N LYS A 7 -18.52 -51.45 -12.24
CA LYS A 7 -17.32 -51.11 -13.00
C LYS A 7 -16.33 -50.38 -12.07
N GLN A 8 -15.42 -51.14 -11.48
CA GLN A 8 -14.25 -50.61 -10.76
C GLN A 8 -13.35 -49.87 -11.76
N SER A 9 -13.42 -48.54 -11.80
CA SER A 9 -12.39 -47.71 -12.43
C SER A 9 -11.22 -47.57 -11.43
N ALA A 10 -10.15 -48.32 -11.67
CA ALA A 10 -8.91 -48.25 -10.93
C ALA A 10 -8.38 -46.80 -10.93
N LYS A 11 -8.32 -46.17 -9.74
CA LYS A 11 -7.63 -44.89 -9.55
C LYS A 11 -6.13 -45.13 -9.69
N ALA A 12 -5.54 -44.66 -10.78
CA ALA A 12 -4.10 -44.50 -10.90
C ALA A 12 -3.59 -43.57 -9.76
N PRO A 13 -2.46 -43.90 -9.11
CA PRO A 13 -1.92 -43.06 -8.05
C PRO A 13 -1.45 -41.74 -8.64
N LYS A 14 -2.09 -40.64 -8.22
CA LYS A 14 -1.60 -39.29 -8.50
C LYS A 14 -0.22 -39.17 -7.87
N LYS A 15 0.83 -39.12 -8.71
CA LYS A 15 2.18 -38.72 -8.28
C LYS A 15 2.03 -37.46 -7.42
N ALA A 16 2.52 -37.55 -6.19
CA ALA A 16 2.67 -36.41 -5.29
C ALA A 16 3.67 -35.45 -5.92
N GLY A 17 3.17 -34.61 -6.83
CA GLY A 17 3.92 -33.48 -7.36
C GLY A 17 4.16 -32.55 -6.19
N ASP A 18 5.43 -32.44 -5.80
CA ASP A 18 6.00 -31.41 -4.96
C ASP A 18 5.23 -30.10 -5.17
N LYS A 19 4.30 -29.78 -4.27
CA LYS A 19 3.72 -28.45 -4.17
C LYS A 19 4.81 -27.58 -3.61
N LYS A 20 5.79 -27.24 -4.45
CA LYS A 20 6.71 -26.13 -4.26
C LYS A 20 5.82 -24.94 -3.98
N LYS A 21 5.67 -24.61 -2.69
CA LYS A 21 4.96 -23.44 -2.19
C LYS A 21 5.55 -22.30 -2.99
N ARG A 22 4.83 -21.82 -4.02
CA ARG A 22 5.21 -20.62 -4.75
C ARG A 22 5.15 -19.52 -3.70
N SER A 23 6.31 -19.23 -3.11
CA SER A 23 6.52 -18.05 -2.30
C SER A 23 6.13 -16.90 -3.21
N LYS A 24 4.91 -16.38 -3.04
CA LYS A 24 4.46 -15.22 -3.76
C LYS A 24 5.40 -14.12 -3.28
N LYS A 25 6.29 -13.65 -4.17
CA LYS A 25 7.14 -12.50 -3.93
C LYS A 25 6.22 -11.41 -3.38
N ARG A 26 6.48 -10.97 -2.15
CA ARG A 26 5.68 -9.94 -1.49
C ARG A 26 5.79 -8.68 -2.35
N VAL A 27 4.71 -8.34 -3.04
CA VAL A 27 4.61 -7.07 -3.74
C VAL A 27 4.16 -6.06 -2.71
N GLU A 28 5.02 -5.09 -2.41
CA GLU A 28 4.65 -3.95 -1.59
C GLU A 28 3.60 -3.14 -2.34
N SER A 29 2.43 -2.98 -1.72
CA SER A 29 1.28 -2.30 -2.30
C SER A 29 0.49 -1.61 -1.20
N TYR A 30 -0.07 -0.46 -1.54
CA TYR A 30 -0.94 0.33 -0.68
C TYR A 30 -2.41 -0.05 -0.81
N SER A 31 -2.77 -1.07 -1.60
CA SER A 31 -4.16 -1.39 -1.95
C SER A 31 -5.09 -1.61 -0.76
N SER A 32 -4.61 -2.25 0.32
CA SER A 32 -5.42 -2.46 1.52
C SER A 32 -5.74 -1.16 2.25
N TYR A 33 -4.78 -0.23 2.31
CA TYR A 33 -4.96 1.08 2.94
C TYR A 33 -5.85 1.98 2.09
N ILE A 34 -5.66 1.99 0.76
CA ILE A 34 -6.54 2.70 -0.18
C ILE A 34 -7.99 2.24 0.01
N TYR A 35 -8.23 0.93 0.10
CA TYR A 35 -9.57 0.40 0.33
C TYR A 35 -10.16 0.83 1.68
N LYS A 36 -9.36 0.79 2.76
CA LYS A 36 -9.81 1.23 4.10
C LYS A 36 -10.21 2.70 4.10
N VAL A 37 -9.39 3.58 3.52
CA VAL A 37 -9.69 5.02 3.43
C VAL A 37 -10.91 5.26 2.54
N MET A 38 -11.01 4.57 1.41
CA MET A 38 -12.18 4.67 0.53
C MET A 38 -13.48 4.32 1.26
N LYS A 39 -13.50 3.25 2.06
CA LYS A 39 -14.70 2.86 2.82
C LYS A 39 -15.04 3.80 3.97
N GLN A 40 -14.08 4.56 4.48
CA GLN A 40 -14.36 5.62 5.46
C GLN A 40 -15.10 6.81 4.83
N VAL A 41 -14.83 7.11 3.56
CA VAL A 41 -15.46 8.25 2.85
C VAL A 41 -16.72 7.82 2.08
N HIS A 42 -16.73 6.62 1.50
CA HIS A 42 -17.83 6.07 0.70
C HIS A 42 -18.07 4.57 1.01
N PRO A 43 -18.89 4.24 2.02
CA PRO A 43 -19.12 2.86 2.46
C PRO A 43 -19.70 1.93 1.39
N ASP A 44 -20.55 2.44 0.49
CA ASP A 44 -21.27 1.61 -0.50
C ASP A 44 -20.58 1.57 -1.87
N THR A 45 -19.51 2.32 -2.06
CA THR A 45 -18.79 2.39 -3.34
C THR A 45 -17.68 1.33 -3.41
N GLY A 46 -17.47 0.77 -4.61
CA GLY A 46 -16.36 -0.14 -4.91
C GLY A 46 -15.34 0.52 -5.87
N ILE A 47 -14.11 0.00 -5.87
CA ILE A 47 -13.06 0.43 -6.80
C ILE A 47 -12.64 -0.73 -7.71
N SER A 48 -12.53 -0.46 -9.01
CA SER A 48 -12.08 -1.46 -9.98
C SER A 48 -10.61 -1.81 -9.79
N LYS A 49 -10.16 -2.97 -10.29
CA LYS A 49 -8.75 -3.37 -10.25
C LYS A 49 -7.83 -2.36 -10.94
N LYS A 50 -8.27 -1.80 -12.07
CA LYS A 50 -7.53 -0.75 -12.81
C LYS A 50 -7.45 0.54 -12.00
N GLY A 51 -8.57 0.97 -11.40
CA GLY A 51 -8.59 2.15 -10.52
C GLY A 51 -7.67 1.98 -9.32
N MET A 52 -7.68 0.80 -8.70
CA MET A 52 -6.78 0.49 -7.60
C MET A 52 -5.30 0.57 -8.02
N SER A 53 -4.96 0.09 -9.21
CA SER A 53 -3.59 0.20 -9.74
C SER A 53 -3.16 1.65 -9.95
N ILE A 54 -4.05 2.51 -10.47
CA ILE A 54 -3.77 3.93 -10.66
C ILE A 54 -3.53 4.61 -9.32
N MET A 55 -4.39 4.37 -8.33
CA MET A 55 -4.25 4.93 -6.99
C MET A 55 -2.96 4.48 -6.30
N ASN A 56 -2.59 3.21 -6.45
CA ASN A 56 -1.34 2.69 -5.89
C ASN A 56 -0.11 3.38 -6.51
N SER A 57 -0.10 3.57 -7.84
CA SER A 57 0.98 4.29 -8.52
C SER A 57 1.01 5.78 -8.13
N PHE A 58 -0.15 6.41 -7.97
CA PHE A 58 -0.24 7.80 -7.52
C PHE A 58 0.40 8.00 -6.13
N ILE A 59 0.09 7.14 -5.16
CA ILE A 59 0.71 7.20 -3.83
C ILE A 59 2.23 7.04 -3.94
N LYS A 60 2.69 6.11 -4.78
CA LYS A 60 4.12 5.88 -4.97
C LYS A 60 4.82 7.11 -5.56
N ASP A 61 4.24 7.74 -6.58
CA ASP A 61 4.79 8.97 -7.20
C ASP A 61 4.89 10.12 -6.19
N ILE A 62 3.82 10.37 -5.42
CA ILE A 62 3.83 11.41 -4.38
C ILE A 62 4.85 11.10 -3.27
N PHE A 63 4.95 9.84 -2.86
CA PHE A 63 5.94 9.41 -1.88
C PHE A 63 7.37 9.67 -2.36
N GLU A 64 7.70 9.24 -3.59
CA GLU A 64 9.04 9.44 -4.15
C GLU A 64 9.38 10.93 -4.30
N ARG A 65 8.43 11.77 -4.72
CA ARG A 65 8.62 13.22 -4.81
C ARG A 65 8.93 13.85 -3.45
N ILE A 66 8.11 13.55 -2.43
CA ILE A 66 8.31 14.10 -1.07
C ILE A 66 9.61 13.58 -0.46
N ALA A 67 9.89 12.28 -0.56
CA ALA A 67 11.10 11.67 -0.01
C ALA A 67 12.36 12.25 -0.65
N THR A 68 12.36 12.41 -1.97
CA THR A 68 13.47 13.01 -2.71
C THR A 68 13.72 14.44 -2.25
N GLU A 69 12.67 15.25 -2.13
CA GLU A 69 12.81 16.66 -1.75
C GLU A 69 13.22 16.81 -0.28
N ALA A 70 12.67 15.99 0.62
CA ALA A 70 13.07 15.96 2.02
C ALA A 70 14.53 15.51 2.21
N GLY A 71 15.00 14.55 1.38
CA GLY A 71 16.39 14.12 1.35
C GLY A 71 17.33 15.27 0.97
N LYS A 72 17.01 16.01 -0.10
CA LYS A 72 17.77 17.21 -0.50
C LYS A 72 17.82 18.25 0.61
N LEU A 73 16.68 18.52 1.27
CA LEU A 73 16.61 19.47 2.39
C LEU A 73 17.51 19.04 3.56
N SER A 74 17.58 17.74 3.86
CA SER A 74 18.50 17.23 4.89
C SER A 74 19.96 17.48 4.52
N THR A 75 20.32 17.22 3.26
CA THR A 75 21.68 17.44 2.73
C THR A 75 22.05 18.92 2.73
N TYR A 76 21.16 19.83 2.30
CA TYR A 76 21.41 21.27 2.33
C TYR A 76 21.64 21.80 3.75
N ASN A 77 20.90 21.26 4.72
CA ASN A 77 21.07 21.60 6.14
C ASN A 77 22.25 20.86 6.80
N LYS A 78 23.04 20.09 6.04
CA LYS A 78 24.17 19.27 6.52
C LYS A 78 23.79 18.33 7.66
N LYS A 79 22.56 17.82 7.64
CA LYS A 79 22.06 16.84 8.61
C LYS A 79 22.10 15.44 8.03
N ALA A 80 22.59 14.49 8.83
CA ALA A 80 22.58 13.07 8.50
C ALA A 80 21.23 12.39 8.80
N THR A 81 20.38 13.03 9.62
CA THR A 81 19.09 12.49 10.05
C THR A 81 17.96 13.31 9.49
N LEU A 82 17.04 12.64 8.79
CA LEU A 82 15.82 13.22 8.27
C LEU A 82 14.74 13.28 9.37
N SER A 83 14.25 14.47 9.68
CA SER A 83 13.23 14.70 10.71
C SER A 83 11.86 15.05 10.10
N SER A 84 10.83 15.14 10.96
CA SER A 84 9.49 15.59 10.56
C SER A 84 9.51 17.01 9.96
N ARG A 85 10.49 17.85 10.30
CA ARG A 85 10.64 19.21 9.76
C ARG A 85 10.99 19.22 8.27
N GLU A 86 11.91 18.36 7.83
CA GLU A 86 12.28 18.25 6.42
C GLU A 86 11.10 17.70 5.60
N ILE A 87 10.36 16.72 6.13
CA ILE A 87 9.13 16.20 5.50
C ILE A 87 8.06 17.29 5.39
N GLN A 88 7.80 18.04 6.45
CA GLN A 88 6.81 19.12 6.45
C GLN A 88 7.14 20.21 5.42
N THR A 89 8.43 20.54 5.29
CA THR A 89 8.89 21.52 4.30
C THR A 89 8.77 20.98 2.88
N ALA A 90 9.17 19.72 2.65
CA ALA A 90 9.01 19.06 1.36
C ALA A 90 7.53 19.00 0.90
N VAL A 91 6.60 18.71 1.83
CA VAL A 91 5.15 18.71 1.54
C VAL A 91 4.68 20.09 1.06
N ARG A 92 5.17 21.17 1.66
CA ARG A 92 4.83 22.55 1.23
C ARG A 92 5.41 22.91 -0.14
N LEU A 93 6.55 22.34 -0.51
CA LEU A 93 7.14 22.55 -1.84
C LEU A 93 6.44 21.73 -2.92
N MET A 94 5.94 20.53 -2.57
CA MET A 94 5.37 19.58 -3.53
C MET A 94 3.87 19.75 -3.77
N LEU A 95 3.13 20.29 -2.80
CA LEU A 95 1.68 20.47 -2.91
C LEU A 95 1.32 21.96 -3.03
N PRO A 96 0.36 22.32 -3.89
CA PRO A 96 -0.04 23.71 -4.06
C PRO A 96 -1.04 24.16 -2.98
N GLY A 97 -0.95 25.43 -2.58
CA GLY A 97 -2.01 26.18 -1.88
C GLY A 97 -2.65 25.46 -0.69
N GLU A 98 -3.97 25.30 -0.74
CA GLU A 98 -4.77 24.67 0.32
C GLU A 98 -4.42 23.19 0.57
N LEU A 99 -3.97 22.46 -0.47
CA LEU A 99 -3.58 21.06 -0.31
C LEU A 99 -2.37 20.92 0.63
N ALA A 100 -1.38 21.81 0.50
CA ALA A 100 -0.23 21.82 1.41
C ALA A 100 -0.66 22.14 2.85
N LYS A 101 -1.57 23.10 3.05
CA LYS A 101 -2.04 23.47 4.38
C LYS A 101 -2.72 22.30 5.08
N HIS A 102 -3.64 21.61 4.39
CA HIS A 102 -4.33 20.45 4.94
C HIS A 102 -3.37 19.28 5.18
N ALA A 103 -2.49 18.96 4.22
CA ALA A 103 -1.52 17.88 4.38
C ALA A 103 -0.58 18.10 5.57
N VAL A 104 -0.10 19.34 5.77
CA VAL A 104 0.73 19.70 6.92
C VAL A 104 -0.07 19.56 8.23
N SER A 105 -1.31 20.05 8.27
CA SER A 105 -2.18 19.93 9.45
C SER A 105 -2.40 18.45 9.83
N GLU A 106 -2.75 17.59 8.88
CA GLU A 106 -2.95 16.16 9.13
C GLU A 106 -1.65 15.48 9.58
N GLY A 107 -0.51 15.84 8.97
CA GLY A 107 0.80 15.34 9.40
C GLY A 107 1.14 15.71 10.84
N THR A 108 0.92 16.97 11.24
CA THR A 108 1.17 17.42 12.62
C THR A 108 0.26 16.70 13.61
N LYS A 109 -1.03 16.56 13.31
CA LYS A 109 -1.97 15.81 14.16
C LYS A 109 -1.51 14.36 14.38
N ALA A 110 -1.06 13.70 13.32
CA ALA A 110 -0.57 12.32 13.40
C ALA A 110 0.68 12.20 14.30
N VAL A 111 1.64 13.12 14.18
CA VAL A 111 2.84 13.16 15.02
C VAL A 111 2.47 13.39 16.49
N THR A 112 1.61 14.37 16.78
CA THR A 112 1.17 14.66 18.16
C THR A 112 0.47 13.45 18.77
N LYS A 113 -0.43 12.79 18.02
CA LYS A 113 -1.10 11.57 18.48
C LYS A 113 -0.12 10.44 18.77
N PHE A 114 0.89 10.26 17.91
CA PHE A 114 1.91 9.23 18.11
C PHE A 114 2.78 9.51 19.35
N SER A 115 3.18 10.75 19.58
CA SER A 115 3.99 11.13 20.74
C SER A 115 3.25 11.09 22.08
N SER A 116 1.91 11.09 22.05
CA SER A 116 1.06 11.08 23.26
C SER A 116 0.52 9.68 23.61
N ALA A 117 0.80 8.69 22.77
CA ALA A 117 0.42 7.29 22.96
C ALA A 117 1.58 6.50 23.57
#